data_AF-A0A800EV44-F1
#
_entry.id   AF-A0A800EV44-F1
#
_cell.length_a   1.000
_cell.length_b   1.000
_cell.length_c   1.000
_cell.angle_alpha   90.00
_cell.angle_beta   90.00
_cell.angle_gamma   90.00
#
_symmetry.space_group_name_H-M   'P 1'
#
loop_
_entity.id
_entity.type
_entity.pdbx_description
1 polymer ?
#
loop_
_entity_poly.entity_id
_entity_poly.type
_entity_poly.pdbx_seq_one_letter_code
_entity_poly.pdbx_strand_id
1 'polypeptide(L)'
;MPIIEGRFNVPVLTMHTLENRVPFWMQQLYVERAAANRNSTRLVQRVIRSPFHCDFTPEERISAFDALVNWEENGVVPEGDDVLDPQVVADPNYGCEFTLETRSGIPAC
;
A
#
# COMPACT_ATOMS: atom_id res chain seq x y z
N MET A 1 13.36 -10.06 -12.99
CA MET A 1 12.79 -9.50 -11.75
C MET A 1 12.71 -10.61 -10.71
N PRO A 2 13.00 -10.35 -9.43
CA PRO A 2 12.84 -11.34 -8.38
C PRO A 2 11.37 -11.77 -8.28
N ILE A 3 11.13 -13.04 -7.96
CA ILE A 3 9.77 -13.55 -7.77
C ILE A 3 9.33 -13.18 -6.36
N ILE A 4 8.31 -12.33 -6.24
CA ILE A 4 7.65 -12.03 -4.98
C ILE A 4 6.48 -12.99 -4.83
N GLU A 5 6.66 -14.06 -4.07
CA GLU A 5 5.68 -15.17 -3.95
C GLU A 5 4.63 -14.97 -2.88
N GLY A 6 4.69 -13.91 -2.07
CA GLY A 6 3.75 -13.73 -0.95
C GLY A 6 3.96 -14.70 0.21
N ARG A 7 5.18 -15.26 0.33
CA ARG A 7 5.57 -16.17 1.42
C ARG A 7 6.18 -15.39 2.57
N PHE A 8 5.37 -15.12 3.59
CA PHE A 8 5.79 -14.50 4.86
C PHE A 8 4.99 -15.10 6.01
N ASN A 9 5.49 -14.96 7.24
CA ASN A 9 4.89 -15.50 8.47
C ASN A 9 4.68 -14.43 9.55
N VAL A 10 4.97 -13.18 9.22
CA VAL A 10 4.79 -11.97 10.04
C VAL A 10 3.80 -11.03 9.35
N PRO A 11 3.21 -10.06 10.06
CA PRO A 11 2.52 -8.94 9.45
C PRO A 11 3.40 -8.19 8.45
N VAL A 12 2.80 -7.78 7.34
CA VAL A 12 3.44 -6.99 6.29
C VAL A 12 2.54 -5.83 5.94
N LEU A 13 3.08 -4.62 6.04
CA LEU A 13 2.47 -3.41 5.51
C LEU A 13 3.34 -2.91 4.36
N THR A 14 2.77 -2.71 3.17
CA THR A 14 3.47 -2.06 2.06
C THR A 14 2.97 -0.65 1.84
N MET A 15 3.83 0.18 1.25
CA MET A 15 3.49 1.50 0.75
C MET A 15 3.86 1.58 -0.73
N HIS A 16 3.02 2.20 -1.55
CA HIS A 16 3.30 2.40 -2.98
C HIS A 16 2.77 3.75 -3.46
N THR A 17 3.51 4.45 -4.32
CA THR A 17 3.01 5.67 -4.98
C THR A 17 2.30 5.37 -6.29
N LEU A 18 1.48 6.28 -6.81
CA LEU A 18 0.75 6.12 -8.08
C LEU A 18 1.57 6.58 -9.31
N GLU A 19 2.88 6.37 -9.26
CA GLU A 19 3.83 6.72 -10.30
C GLU A 19 3.94 5.62 -11.39
N ASN A 20 4.73 5.85 -12.45
CA ASN A 20 4.74 4.98 -13.64
C ASN A 20 6.01 4.13 -13.85
N ARG A 21 7.08 4.35 -13.07
CA ARG A 21 8.35 3.61 -13.12
C ARG A 21 8.21 2.22 -12.51
N VAL A 22 7.48 2.09 -11.40
CA VAL A 22 7.10 0.81 -10.81
C VAL A 22 5.61 0.55 -11.08
N PRO A 23 5.29 -0.40 -11.96
CA PRO A 23 3.91 -0.65 -12.35
C PRO A 23 3.02 -1.09 -11.18
N PHE A 24 1.87 -0.43 -11.04
CA PHE A 24 0.91 -0.71 -9.97
C PHE A 24 0.40 -2.16 -9.96
N TRP A 25 0.33 -2.84 -11.12
CA TRP A 25 -0.06 -4.25 -11.20
C TRP A 25 0.84 -5.18 -10.37
N MET A 26 2.07 -4.77 -10.02
CA MET A 26 2.92 -5.54 -9.13
C MET A 26 2.33 -5.64 -7.72
N GLN A 27 1.60 -4.60 -7.25
CA GLN A 27 0.87 -4.64 -5.98
C GLN A 27 -0.31 -5.60 -6.04
N GLN A 28 -1.04 -5.62 -7.16
CA GLN A 28 -2.14 -6.57 -7.41
C GLN A 28 -1.64 -8.01 -7.38
N LEU A 29 -0.57 -8.29 -8.13
CA LEU A 29 0.04 -9.60 -8.15
C LEU A 29 0.59 -10.02 -6.78
N TYR A 30 1.05 -9.06 -5.97
CA TYR A 30 1.52 -9.37 -4.62
C TYR A 30 0.38 -9.82 -3.71
N VAL A 31 -0.76 -9.15 -3.74
CA VAL A 31 -1.93 -9.54 -2.93
C VAL A 31 -2.50 -10.89 -3.36
N GLU A 32 -2.57 -11.15 -4.67
CA GLU A 32 -3.01 -12.44 -5.22
C GLU A 32 -2.10 -13.58 -4.77
N ARG A 33 -0.78 -13.36 -4.80
CA ARG A 33 0.20 -14.36 -4.37
C ARG A 33 0.22 -14.56 -2.87
N ALA A 34 0.03 -13.50 -2.09
CA ALA A 34 -0.18 -13.62 -0.64
C ALA A 34 -1.43 -14.46 -0.34
N ALA A 35 -2.55 -14.21 -1.02
CA ALA A 35 -3.76 -15.00 -0.88
C ALA A 35 -3.54 -16.48 -1.27
N ALA A 36 -2.87 -16.74 -2.40
CA ALA A 36 -2.51 -18.10 -2.83
C ALA A 36 -1.61 -18.84 -1.81
N ASN A 37 -0.84 -18.10 -1.01
CA ASN A 37 0.00 -18.63 0.06
C ASN A 37 -0.62 -18.49 1.46
N ARG A 38 -1.95 -18.31 1.56
CA ARG A 38 -2.72 -18.23 2.82
C ARG A 38 -2.31 -17.07 3.73
N ASN A 39 -1.85 -15.98 3.14
CA ASN A 39 -1.33 -14.80 3.81
C ASN A 39 -2.18 -13.54 3.57
N SER A 40 -3.42 -13.69 3.09
CA SER A 40 -4.35 -12.57 2.89
C SER A 40 -4.60 -11.76 4.17
N THR A 41 -4.58 -12.41 5.33
CA THR A 41 -4.77 -11.76 6.64
C THR A 41 -3.47 -11.20 7.24
N ARG A 42 -2.37 -11.23 6.50
CA ARG A 42 -1.03 -10.79 6.95
C ARG A 42 -0.44 -9.71 6.05
N LEU A 43 -1.19 -9.25 5.05
CA LEU A 43 -0.78 -8.19 4.14
C LEU A 43 -1.80 -7.06 4.16
N VAL A 44 -1.30 -5.86 4.44
CA VAL A 44 -2.01 -4.59 4.23
C VAL A 44 -1.18 -3.76 3.25
N GLN A 45 -1.83 -3.10 2.31
CA GLN A 45 -1.16 -2.26 1.32
C GLN A 45 -1.74 -0.85 1.42
N ARG A 46 -0.87 0.16 1.48
CA ARG A 46 -1.25 1.57 1.49
C ARG A 46 -0.76 2.25 0.24
N VAL A 47 -1.62 3.05 -0.36
CA VAL A 47 -1.33 3.83 -1.55
C VAL A 47 -1.17 5.29 -1.14
N ILE A 48 -0.09 5.89 -1.64
CA ILE A 48 0.19 7.32 -1.46
C ILE A 48 0.06 8.00 -2.82
N ARG A 49 -0.77 9.02 -2.89
CA ARG A 49 -0.97 9.81 -4.09
C ARG A 49 0.25 10.71 -4.32
N SER A 50 1.19 10.20 -5.11
CA SER A 50 2.33 10.94 -5.61
C SER A 50 2.63 10.53 -7.05
N PRO A 51 3.04 11.47 -7.92
CA PRO A 51 3.53 11.15 -9.26
C PRO A 51 4.99 10.68 -9.27
N PHE A 52 5.67 10.62 -8.10
CA PHE A 52 7.10 10.31 -7.99
C PHE A 52 7.38 8.99 -7.25
N HIS A 53 8.54 8.39 -7.57
CA HIS A 53 8.97 7.10 -7.03
C HIS A 53 9.39 7.19 -5.56
N CYS A 54 8.72 6.41 -4.69
CA CYS A 54 8.96 6.35 -3.23
C CYS A 54 8.89 7.72 -2.52
N ASP A 55 8.16 8.66 -3.11
CA ASP A 55 8.01 10.03 -2.63
C ASP A 55 7.02 10.10 -1.47
N PHE A 56 7.38 9.48 -0.36
CA PHE A 56 6.62 9.49 0.89
C PHE A 56 7.11 10.61 1.81
N THR A 57 6.22 11.26 2.54
CA THR A 57 6.62 12.19 3.59
C THR A 57 7.16 11.43 4.81
N PRO A 58 7.92 12.08 5.71
CA PRO A 58 8.26 11.49 7.01
C PRO A 58 7.02 11.03 7.79
N GLU A 59 5.96 11.82 7.80
CA GLU A 59 4.73 11.57 8.55
C GLU A 59 3.97 10.36 8.00
N GLU A 60 3.89 10.20 6.67
CA GLU A 60 3.28 9.02 6.02
C GLU A 60 4.03 7.73 6.38
N ARG A 61 5.38 7.78 6.39
CA ARG A 61 6.21 6.64 6.80
C ARG A 61 6.06 6.31 8.28
N ILE A 62 6.05 7.33 9.15
CA ILE A 62 5.88 7.14 10.59
C ILE A 62 4.50 6.54 10.86
N SER A 63 3.44 7.07 10.26
CA SER A 63 2.07 6.54 10.40
C SER A 63 1.97 5.07 9.94
N ALA A 64 2.60 4.71 8.82
CA ALA A 64 2.65 3.34 8.34
C ALA A 64 3.47 2.41 9.26
N PHE A 65 4.59 2.90 9.79
CA PHE A 65 5.42 2.14 10.71
C PHE A 65 4.75 1.91 12.05
N ASP A 66 4.15 2.95 12.66
CA ASP A 66 3.41 2.85 13.91
C ASP A 66 2.23 1.89 13.78
N ALA A 67 1.53 1.92 12.63
CA ALA A 67 0.46 0.98 12.31
C ALA A 67 0.96 -0.47 12.24
N LEU A 68 2.11 -0.72 11.60
CA LEU A 68 2.73 -2.04 11.54
C LEU A 68 3.16 -2.53 12.92
N VAL A 69 3.77 -1.67 13.75
CA VAL A 69 4.19 -2.01 15.11
C VAL A 69 2.97 -2.35 15.97
N ASN A 70 1.92 -1.53 15.93
CA ASN A 70 0.68 -1.81 16.66
C ASN A 70 0.02 -3.12 16.21
N TRP A 71 0.13 -3.46 14.93
CA TRP A 71 -0.34 -4.74 14.42
C TRP A 71 0.47 -5.92 14.97
N GLU A 72 1.79 -5.83 14.95
CA GLU A 72 2.67 -6.90 15.45
C GLU A 72 2.55 -7.06 16.97
N GLU A 73 2.53 -5.96 17.73
CA GLU A 73 2.53 -5.99 19.19
C GLU A 73 1.14 -6.27 19.78
N ASN A 74 0.09 -5.68 19.20
CA ASN A 74 -1.26 -5.67 19.80
C ASN A 74 -2.30 -6.40 18.94
N GLY A 75 -1.94 -6.91 17.76
CA GLY A 75 -2.85 -7.63 16.86
C GLY A 75 -3.89 -6.74 16.17
N VAL A 76 -3.74 -5.41 16.24
CA VAL A 76 -4.67 -4.46 15.62
C VAL A 76 -4.31 -4.32 14.14
N VAL A 77 -5.07 -4.99 13.27
CA VAL A 77 -4.88 -4.92 11.82
C VAL A 77 -5.13 -3.47 11.36
N PRO A 78 -4.18 -2.84 10.65
CA PRO A 78 -4.35 -1.48 10.18
C PRO A 78 -5.21 -1.42 8.92
N GLU A 79 -5.81 -0.26 8.68
CA GLU A 79 -6.46 0.05 7.41
C GLU A 79 -5.44 0.12 6.26
N GLY A 80 -5.91 -0.22 5.07
CA GLY A 80 -5.19 -0.14 3.80
C GLY A 80 -6.16 -0.12 2.62
N ASP A 81 -5.62 0.11 1.44
CA ASP A 81 -6.39 0.26 0.20
C ASP A 81 -6.70 -1.10 -0.45
N ASP A 82 -7.88 -1.18 -1.08
CA ASP A 82 -8.16 -2.24 -2.06
C ASP A 82 -7.35 -1.95 -3.34
N VAL A 83 -6.51 -2.90 -3.73
CA VAL A 83 -5.67 -2.80 -4.93
C VAL A 83 -6.25 -3.58 -6.11
N LEU A 84 -7.26 -4.42 -5.89
CA LEU A 84 -7.82 -5.36 -6.87
C LEU A 84 -9.10 -4.87 -7.53
N ASP A 85 -10.00 -4.25 -6.75
CA ASP A 85 -11.29 -3.81 -7.30
C ASP A 85 -11.07 -2.69 -8.32
N PRO A 86 -11.36 -2.90 -9.61
CA PRO A 86 -11.13 -1.90 -10.65
C PRO A 86 -12.01 -0.66 -10.47
N GLN A 87 -13.17 -0.75 -9.81
CA GLN A 87 -13.99 0.41 -9.50
C GLN A 87 -13.35 1.27 -8.41
N VAL A 88 -12.76 0.65 -7.38
CA VAL A 88 -12.03 1.36 -6.32
C VAL A 88 -10.77 2.01 -6.88
N VAL A 89 -9.98 1.29 -7.67
CA VAL A 89 -8.73 1.81 -8.26
C VAL A 89 -9.00 2.93 -9.27
N ALA A 90 -10.16 2.92 -9.94
CA ALA A 90 -10.56 3.98 -10.87
C ALA A 90 -11.16 5.22 -10.18
N ASP A 91 -11.37 5.19 -8.86
CA ASP A 91 -11.94 6.33 -8.13
C ASP A 91 -11.01 7.55 -8.23
N PRO A 92 -11.52 8.75 -8.57
CA PRO A 92 -10.73 9.98 -8.60
C PRO A 92 -10.02 10.34 -7.28
N ASN A 93 -10.45 9.77 -6.15
CA ASN A 93 -9.88 9.92 -4.81
C ASN A 93 -9.00 8.73 -4.38
N TYR A 94 -8.77 7.73 -5.25
CA TYR A 94 -7.90 6.60 -4.95
C TYR A 94 -6.50 7.04 -4.49
N GLY A 95 -6.01 6.43 -3.40
CA GLY A 95 -4.74 6.78 -2.76
C GLY A 95 -4.76 8.04 -1.90
N CYS A 96 -5.91 8.68 -1.66
CA CYS A 96 -5.97 9.84 -0.76
C CYS A 96 -6.00 9.48 0.73
N GLU A 97 -6.50 8.30 1.10
CA GLU A 97 -6.73 7.93 2.50
C GLU A 97 -5.47 8.07 3.38
N PHE A 98 -4.32 7.68 2.85
CA PHE A 98 -3.03 7.75 3.55
C PHE A 98 -2.12 8.88 3.06
N THR A 99 -2.60 9.73 2.15
CA THR A 99 -1.82 10.87 1.64
C THR A 99 -1.97 12.05 2.58
N LEU A 100 -0.87 12.49 3.19
CA LEU A 100 -0.89 13.57 4.18
C LEU A 100 -0.47 14.93 3.60
N GLU A 101 0.04 14.94 2.36
CA GLU A 101 0.49 16.14 1.68
C GLU A 101 0.01 16.17 0.22
N THR A 102 -0.57 17.30 -0.19
CA THR A 102 -0.83 17.57 -1.62
C THR A 102 0.47 17.89 -2.34
N ARG A 103 0.77 17.10 -3.38
CA ARG A 103 1.98 17.27 -4.21
C ARG A 103 1.65 18.00 -5.51
N SER A 104 2.63 18.74 -6.03
CA SER A 104 2.47 19.49 -7.27
C SER A 104 2.27 18.57 -8.49
N GLY A 105 1.42 18.99 -9.43
CA GLY A 105 1.21 18.30 -10.71
C GLY A 105 0.15 17.19 -10.69
N ILE A 106 -0.56 17.01 -9.58
CA ILE A 106 -1.68 16.06 -9.43
C ILE A 106 -2.85 16.69 -8.67
N PRO A 107 -4.09 16.18 -8.82
CA PRO A 107 -5.22 16.62 -8.00
C PRO A 107 -4.97 16.42 -6.51
N ALA A 108 -5.40 17.39 -5.70
CA ALA A 108 -5.28 17.34 -4.26
C ALA A 108 -6.03 16.15 -3.64
N CYS A 109 -5.51 15.73 -2.50
CA CYS A 109 -6.28 15.11 -1.42
C CYS A 109 -6.51 16.24 -0.38
#